data_AF-A0A0F9LZK1-F1
#
_entry.id   AF-A0A0F9LZK1-F1
#
_cell.length_a   1.000
_cell.length_b   1.000
_cell.length_c   1.000
_cell.angle_alpha   90.00
_cell.angle_beta   90.00
_cell.angle_gamma   90.00
#
_symmetry.space_group_name_H-M   'P 1'
#
loop_
_entity.id
_entity.type
_entity.pdbx_description
1 polymer ?
#
loop_
_entity_poly.entity_id
_entity_poly.type
_entity_poly.pdbx_seq_one_letter_code
_entity_poly.pdbx_strand_id
1 'polypeptide(L)'
;DADSIKWEPNAEYPRNRLRMLSKAQNEGIQTWASIEPVIIPPESLVIIERAIPYVDEFKIGKWNHDKRANDIDWKRFANDAIELMVKYKKKYVLKEDLAKYL
;
A
#
# COMPACT_ATOMS: atom_id res chain seq x y z
N ASP A 1 1.39 11.49 7.63
CA ASP A 1 0.67 11.63 8.91
C ASP A 1 -0.52 12.58 8.83
N ALA A 2 -0.37 13.83 8.36
CA ALA A 2 -1.50 14.78 8.27
C ALA A 2 -2.72 14.23 7.50
N ASP A 3 -2.52 13.68 6.30
CA ASP A 3 -3.62 13.08 5.53
C ASP A 3 -4.21 11.83 6.20
N SER A 4 -3.40 11.05 6.92
CA SER A 4 -3.90 9.90 7.68
C SER A 4 -4.87 10.34 8.79
N ILE A 5 -4.62 11.48 9.45
CA ILE A 5 -5.56 12.01 10.45
C ILE A 5 -6.86 12.48 9.76
N LYS A 6 -6.76 13.08 8.57
CA LYS A 6 -7.93 13.52 7.81
C LYS A 6 -8.81 12.35 7.37
N TRP A 7 -8.20 11.28 6.88
CA TRP A 7 -8.92 10.15 6.28
C TRP A 7 -9.25 9.03 7.28
N GLU A 8 -8.43 8.86 8.32
CA GLU A 8 -8.55 7.80 9.33
C GLU A 8 -8.28 8.37 10.75
N PRO A 9 -9.06 9.35 11.24
CA PRO A 9 -8.73 10.14 12.43
C PRO A 9 -8.54 9.33 13.73
N ASN A 10 -9.14 8.15 13.82
CA ASN A 10 -9.08 7.28 14.99
C ASN A 10 -8.09 6.11 14.83
N ALA A 11 -7.42 6.02 13.68
CA ALA A 11 -6.45 4.98 13.42
C ALA A 11 -5.05 5.40 13.92
N GLU A 12 -4.23 4.41 14.24
CA GLU A 12 -2.84 4.63 14.64
C GLU A 12 -2.04 5.32 13.53
N TYR A 13 -1.01 6.11 13.86
CA TYR A 13 -0.17 6.77 12.87
C TYR A 13 0.57 5.78 11.97
N PRO A 14 0.70 6.05 10.65
CA PRO A 14 1.43 5.20 9.72
C PRO A 14 2.84 4.79 10.21
N ARG A 15 3.59 5.73 10.81
CA ARG A 15 4.91 5.44 11.39
C ARG A 15 4.88 4.38 12.51
N ASN A 16 3.85 4.40 13.35
CA ASN A 16 3.69 3.44 14.44
C ASN A 16 3.25 2.08 13.89
N ARG A 17 2.38 2.05 12.87
CA ARG A 17 2.03 0.81 12.14
C ARG A 17 3.26 0.14 11.54
N LEU A 18 4.15 0.89 10.88
CA LEU A 18 5.41 0.37 10.33
C LEU A 18 6.33 -0.19 11.42
N ARG A 19 6.44 0.50 12.57
CA ARG A 19 7.21 0.00 13.72
C ARG A 19 6.65 -1.32 14.25
N MET A 20 5.32 -1.49 14.29
CA MET A 20 4.68 -2.74 14.72
C MET A 20 4.95 -3.88 13.74
N LEU A 21 4.88 -3.62 12.42
CA LEU A 21 5.25 -4.60 11.39
C LEU A 21 6.72 -5.02 11.51
N SER A 22 7.63 -4.05 11.71
CA SER A 22 9.05 -4.34 11.96
C SER A 22 9.25 -5.24 13.17
N LYS A 23 8.55 -4.96 14.28
CA LYS A 23 8.63 -5.79 15.49
C LYS A 23 8.09 -7.20 15.23
N ALA A 24 6.93 -7.33 14.60
CA ALA A 24 6.34 -8.63 14.28
C ALA A 24 7.27 -9.48 13.40
N GLN A 25 7.85 -8.87 12.36
CA GLN A 25 8.81 -9.55 11.49
C GLN A 25 10.06 -10.00 12.26
N ASN A 26 10.61 -9.14 13.13
CA ASN A 26 11.78 -9.49 13.96
C ASN A 26 11.50 -10.64 14.93
N GLU A 27 10.23 -10.85 15.30
CA GLU A 27 9.77 -11.99 16.12
C GLU A 27 9.46 -13.24 15.29
N GLY A 28 9.73 -13.21 13.97
CA GLY A 28 9.48 -14.32 13.06
C GLY A 28 8.01 -14.51 12.66
N ILE A 29 7.16 -13.51 12.94
CA ILE A 29 5.76 -13.52 12.53
C ILE A 29 5.67 -13.07 11.08
N GLN A 30 5.02 -13.87 10.23
CA GLN A 30 4.78 -13.50 8.84
C GLN A 30 3.89 -12.26 8.76
N THR A 31 4.35 -11.27 8.00
CA THR A 31 3.72 -9.95 7.90
C THR A 31 3.09 -9.73 6.53
N TRP A 32 1.96 -9.03 6.51
CA TRP A 32 1.33 -8.59 5.27
C TRP A 32 0.68 -7.21 5.45
N ALA A 33 0.55 -6.47 4.35
CA ALA A 33 -0.10 -5.16 4.35
C ALA A 33 -1.05 -5.01 3.15
N SER A 34 -2.26 -4.49 3.42
CA SER A 34 -3.18 -4.04 2.37
C SER A 34 -2.95 -2.56 2.10
N ILE A 35 -2.72 -2.20 0.84
CA ILE A 35 -2.54 -0.82 0.38
C ILE A 35 -3.84 -0.41 -0.31
N GLU A 36 -4.79 0.05 0.49
CA GLU A 36 -6.10 0.54 0.04
C GLU A 36 -6.83 1.32 1.16
N PRO A 37 -7.77 2.21 0.80
CA PRO A 37 -7.96 2.77 -0.54
C PRO A 37 -6.77 3.65 -0.94
N VAL A 38 -6.37 3.60 -2.21
CA VAL A 38 -5.29 4.45 -2.74
C VAL A 38 -5.86 5.81 -3.15
N ILE A 39 -5.71 6.81 -2.28
CA ILE A 39 -6.23 8.16 -2.49
C ILE A 39 -5.23 9.02 -3.26
N ILE A 40 -3.96 8.97 -2.88
CA ILE A 40 -2.86 9.70 -3.52
C ILE A 40 -1.80 8.67 -3.92
N PRO A 41 -1.73 8.27 -5.21
CA PRO A 41 -0.84 7.18 -5.64
C PRO A 41 0.63 7.37 -5.26
N PRO A 42 1.24 8.57 -5.43
CA PRO A 42 2.63 8.78 -5.01
C PRO A 42 2.87 8.54 -3.51
N GLU A 43 1.91 8.88 -2.65
CA GLU A 43 2.04 8.64 -1.21
C GLU A 43 1.95 7.15 -0.88
N SER A 44 1.05 6.43 -1.53
CA SER A 44 0.95 4.98 -1.38
C SER A 44 2.23 4.26 -1.83
N LEU A 45 2.86 4.70 -2.92
CA LEU A 45 4.15 4.15 -3.37
C LEU A 45 5.28 4.42 -2.34
N VAL A 46 5.35 5.62 -1.76
CA VAL A 46 6.30 5.94 -0.69
C VAL A 46 6.07 5.08 0.55
N ILE A 47 4.81 4.80 0.91
CA ILE A 47 4.47 3.89 2.01
C ILE A 47 4.93 2.47 1.70
N ILE A 48 4.69 1.98 0.48
CA ILE A 48 5.15 0.66 0.03
C ILE A 48 6.66 0.56 0.16
N GLU A 49 7.42 1.52 -0.39
CA GLU A 49 8.89 1.53 -0.31
C GLU A 49 9.40 1.48 1.15
N ARG A 50 8.78 2.26 2.04
CA ARG A 50 9.14 2.28 3.47
C ARG A 50 8.76 0.99 4.20
N ALA A 51 7.70 0.31 3.75
CA ALA A 51 7.21 -0.92 4.36
C ALA A 51 7.97 -2.18 3.87
N ILE A 52 8.64 -2.11 2.71
CA ILE A 52 9.36 -3.23 2.10
C ILE A 52 10.27 -3.99 3.08
N PRO A 53 11.07 -3.34 3.95
CA PRO A 53 11.91 -4.09 4.87
C PRO A 53 11.12 -4.98 5.84
N TYR A 54 9.87 -4.65 6.14
CA TYR A 54 9.08 -5.19 7.26
C TYR A 54 7.80 -5.94 6.85
N VAL A 55 7.56 -6.09 5.55
CA VAL A 55 6.36 -6.72 5.00
C VAL A 55 6.75 -7.86 4.06
N ASP A 56 6.22 -9.05 4.28
CA ASP A 56 6.50 -10.22 3.45
C ASP A 56 5.60 -10.28 2.21
N GLU A 57 4.34 -9.84 2.35
CA GLU A 57 3.35 -9.83 1.27
C GLU A 57 2.53 -8.52 1.23
N PHE A 58 2.36 -7.96 0.03
CA PHE A 58 1.52 -6.79 -0.21
C PHE A 58 0.23 -7.17 -0.95
N LYS A 59 -0.90 -6.62 -0.52
CA LYS A 59 -2.14 -6.66 -1.29
C LYS A 59 -2.46 -5.25 -1.76
N ILE A 60 -2.50 -5.02 -3.06
CA ILE A 60 -2.52 -3.67 -3.63
C ILE A 60 -3.84 -3.49 -4.38
N GLY A 61 -4.65 -2.52 -3.93
CA GLY A 61 -5.99 -2.24 -4.47
C GLY A 61 -6.15 -0.80 -4.91
N LYS A 62 -7.33 -0.47 -5.46
CA LYS A 62 -7.69 0.91 -5.83
C LYS A 62 -8.64 1.55 -4.83
N TRP A 63 -8.84 2.85 -4.96
CA TRP A 63 -9.93 3.53 -4.28
C TRP A 63 -11.27 3.22 -4.96
N ASN A 64 -12.19 2.62 -4.21
CA ASN A 64 -13.51 2.24 -4.69
C ASN A 64 -14.60 3.19 -4.17
N HIS A 65 -15.71 3.22 -4.90
CA HIS A 65 -16.97 3.89 -4.52
C HIS A 65 -16.92 5.42 -4.37
N ASP A 66 -15.85 6.09 -4.81
CA ASP A 66 -15.74 7.55 -4.85
C ASP A 66 -15.46 8.04 -6.28
N LYS A 67 -16.13 9.11 -6.73
CA LYS A 67 -15.96 9.65 -8.08
C LYS A 67 -14.57 10.26 -8.31
N ARG A 68 -13.92 10.75 -7.26
CA ARG A 68 -12.54 11.31 -7.33
C ARG A 68 -11.52 10.25 -7.74
N ALA A 69 -11.83 8.98 -7.51
CA ALA A 69 -11.01 7.86 -7.98
C ALA A 69 -10.89 7.81 -9.52
N ASN A 70 -11.83 8.41 -10.27
CA ASN A 70 -11.78 8.43 -11.73
C ASN A 70 -10.67 9.34 -12.27
N ASP A 71 -10.17 10.29 -11.47
CA ASP A 71 -9.11 11.21 -11.86
C ASP A 71 -7.71 10.60 -11.68
N ILE A 72 -7.62 9.39 -11.11
CA ILE A 72 -6.36 8.68 -10.88
C ILE A 72 -6.02 7.82 -12.10
N ASP A 73 -4.78 7.95 -12.57
CA ASP A 73 -4.20 7.03 -13.56
C ASP A 73 -3.88 5.67 -12.91
N TRP A 74 -4.88 4.80 -12.89
CA TRP A 74 -4.77 3.46 -12.31
C TRP A 74 -3.78 2.56 -13.04
N LYS A 75 -3.64 2.72 -14.36
CA LYS A 75 -2.68 1.93 -15.14
C LYS A 75 -1.26 2.29 -14.73
N ARG A 76 -0.95 3.59 -14.62
CA ARG A 76 0.35 4.03 -14.14
C ARG A 76 0.62 3.55 -12.72
N PHE A 77 -0.32 3.76 -11.79
CA PHE A 77 -0.15 3.31 -10.41
C PHE A 77 0.08 1.79 -10.30
N ALA A 78 -0.66 0.98 -11.05
CA ALA A 78 -0.48 -0.47 -11.06
C ALA A 78 0.93 -0.87 -11.55
N ASN A 79 1.42 -0.26 -12.63
CA ASN A 79 2.76 -0.53 -13.15
C ASN A 79 3.85 -0.09 -12.17
N ASP A 80 3.75 1.11 -11.59
CA ASP A 80 4.70 1.63 -10.61
C ASP A 80 4.76 0.72 -9.36
N ALA A 81 3.60 0.24 -8.88
CA ALA A 81 3.52 -0.68 -7.76
C ALA A 81 4.15 -2.05 -8.08
N ILE A 82 3.90 -2.60 -9.27
CA ILE A 82 4.52 -3.85 -9.74
C ILE A 82 6.03 -3.69 -9.83
N GLU A 83 6.53 -2.57 -10.36
CA GLU A 83 7.96 -2.30 -10.47
C GLU A 83 8.64 -2.39 -9.11
N LEU A 84 8.05 -1.80 -8.07
CA LEU A 84 8.55 -1.93 -6.70
C LEU A 84 8.57 -3.39 -6.24
N MET A 85 7.48 -4.14 -6.45
CA MET A 85 7.42 -5.54 -6.02
C MET A 85 8.48 -6.40 -6.71
N VAL A 86 8.69 -6.20 -8.01
CA VAL A 86 9.71 -6.91 -8.79
C VAL A 86 11.11 -6.51 -8.35
N LYS A 87 11.39 -5.20 -8.26
CA LYS A 87 12.70 -4.65 -7.84
C LYS A 87 13.16 -5.20 -6.50
N TYR A 88 12.26 -5.28 -5.53
CA TYR A 88 12.56 -5.73 -4.17
C TYR A 88 12.18 -7.19 -3.89
N LYS A 89 11.78 -7.95 -4.92
CA LYS A 89 11.44 -9.38 -4.85
C LYS A 89 10.41 -9.69 -3.77
N LYS A 90 9.36 -8.88 -3.67
CA LYS A 90 8.27 -9.08 -2.70
C LYS A 90 7.14 -9.91 -3.27
N LYS A 91 6.47 -10.66 -2.39
CA LYS A 91 5.21 -11.31 -2.73
C LYS A 91 4.12 -10.25 -2.79
N TYR A 92 3.23 -10.36 -3.76
CA TYR A 92 2.12 -9.44 -3.86
C TYR A 92 0.91 -10.04 -4.54
N VAL A 93 -0.25 -9.46 -4.23
CA VAL A 93 -1.51 -9.66 -4.95
C VAL A 93 -1.98 -8.30 -5.44
N LEU A 94 -2.15 -8.17 -6.75
CA LEU A 94 -2.88 -7.05 -7.32
C LEU A 94 -4.38 -7.40 -7.29
N LYS A 95 -5.18 -6.61 -6.58
CA LYS A 95 -6.62 -6.87 -6.49
C LYS A 95 -7.28 -6.70 -7.87
N GLU A 96 -8.30 -7.52 -8.14
CA GLU A 96 -8.93 -7.64 -9.47
C GLU A 96 -9.37 -6.29 -10.07
N ASP A 97 -9.86 -5.42 -9.21
CA ASP A 97 -10.38 -4.11 -9.55
C ASP A 97 -9.29 -3.11 -9.98
N LEU A 98 -8.05 -3.30 -9.55
CA LEU A 98 -6.85 -2.61 -10.02
C LEU A 98 -6.17 -3.39 -11.16
N ALA A 99 -6.18 -4.72 -11.12
CA ALA A 99 -5.54 -5.57 -12.12
C ALA A 99 -6.12 -5.40 -13.54
N LYS A 100 -7.41 -5.04 -13.64
CA LYS A 100 -8.08 -4.77 -14.93
C LYS A 100 -7.48 -3.62 -15.76
N TYR A 101 -6.56 -2.83 -15.21
CA TYR A 101 -5.92 -1.70 -15.90
C TYR A 101 -4.57 -2.07 -16.55
N LEU A 102 -4.11 -3.32 -16.40
CA LEU A 102 -2.92 -3.88 -17.05
C LEU A 102 -3.31 -4.56 -18.36
#